data_AF-X8CTK1-F1
#
_entry.id   AF-X8CTK1-F1
#
_cell.length_a   1.000
_cell.length_b   1.000
_cell.length_c   1.000
_cell.angle_alpha   90.00
_cell.angle_beta   90.00
_cell.angle_gamma   90.00
#
_symmetry.space_group_name_H-M   'P 1'
#
loop_
_entity.id
_entity.type
_entity.pdbx_description
1 polymer ?
#
loop_
_entity_poly.entity_id
_entity_poly.type
_entity_poly.pdbx_seq_one_letter_code
_entity_poly.pdbx_strand_id
1 'polypeptide(L)'
;MAVIDVNDPAIDAQPCTGLRGPEPEDIAYVIYTSGTTGVPKGVGISHRNVTQLLGSLRAGLPAAGVWALCHSLAFDVSVWEIFGPCCAVAGWWWCPRR
;
A
#
# COMPACT_ATOMS: atom_id res chain seq x y z
N MET A 1 -14.05 -11.74 -14.98
CA MET A 1 -12.72 -11.22 -14.58
C MET A 1 -11.86 -11.27 -15.82
N ALA A 2 -11.37 -10.13 -16.32
CA ALA A 2 -10.48 -10.11 -17.48
C ALA A 2 -9.10 -10.63 -17.08
N VAL A 3 -8.57 -11.61 -17.81
CA VAL A 3 -7.20 -12.09 -17.65
C VAL A 3 -6.35 -11.31 -18.64
N ILE A 4 -5.32 -10.63 -18.16
CA ILE A 4 -4.37 -9.88 -18.98
C ILE A 4 -3.09 -10.70 -19.06
N ASP A 5 -2.67 -11.06 -20.28
CA ASP A 5 -1.35 -11.66 -20.51
C ASP A 5 -0.31 -10.54 -20.66
N VAL A 6 0.68 -10.53 -19.77
CA VAL A 6 1.76 -9.53 -19.76
C VAL A 6 2.69 -9.70 -20.96
N ASN A 7 2.70 -10.87 -21.59
CA ASN A 7 3.51 -11.17 -22.77
C ASN A 7 2.72 -11.03 -24.09
N ASP A 8 1.50 -10.48 -24.04
CA ASP A 8 0.72 -10.26 -25.25
C ASP A 8 1.43 -9.24 -26.15
N PRO A 9 1.77 -9.57 -27.41
CA PRO A 9 2.43 -8.64 -28.33
C PRO A 9 1.58 -7.37 -28.61
N ALA A 10 0.28 -7.39 -28.32
CA ALA A 10 -0.56 -6.19 -28.39
C ALA A 10 -0.17 -5.11 -27.36
N ILE A 11 0.59 -5.47 -26.30
CA ILE A 11 1.14 -4.53 -25.32
C ILE A 11 2.15 -3.58 -25.97
N ASP A 12 2.93 -4.04 -26.95
CA ASP A 12 3.93 -3.22 -27.65
C ASP A 12 3.30 -2.05 -28.44
N ALA A 13 2.01 -2.18 -28.78
CA ALA A 13 1.25 -1.13 -29.46
C ALA A 13 0.55 -0.16 -28.49
N GLN A 14 0.57 -0.43 -27.17
CA GLN A 14 0.00 0.47 -26.18
C GLN A 14 0.90 1.69 -25.94
N PRO A 15 0.33 2.84 -25.53
CA PRO A 15 1.12 4.01 -25.17
C PRO A 15 2.12 3.67 -24.06
N CYS A 16 3.40 3.89 -24.33
CA CYS A 16 4.47 3.82 -23.32
C CYS A 16 4.61 5.14 -22.53
N THR A 17 3.74 6.12 -22.79
CA THR A 17 3.66 7.36 -22.01
C THR A 17 3.33 7.04 -20.56
N GLY A 18 4.16 7.50 -19.63
CA GLY A 18 3.93 7.30 -18.21
C GLY A 18 2.56 7.81 -17.78
N LEU A 19 1.87 7.02 -16.95
CA LEU A 19 0.65 7.47 -16.29
C LEU A 19 0.94 8.71 -15.45
N ARG A 20 -0.07 9.57 -15.30
CA ARG A 20 0.02 10.65 -14.32
C ARG A 20 0.20 10.02 -12.94
N GLY A 21 1.10 10.60 -12.14
CA GLY A 21 1.26 10.21 -10.75
C GLY A 21 -0.05 10.47 -9.98
N PRO A 22 -0.28 9.75 -8.87
CA PRO A 22 -1.43 10.01 -8.03
C PRO A 22 -1.33 11.39 -7.39
N GLU A 23 -2.46 12.10 -7.31
CA GLU A 23 -2.59 13.33 -6.55
C GLU A 23 -2.79 13.00 -5.05
N PRO A 24 -2.46 13.91 -4.12
CA PRO A 24 -2.57 13.64 -2.69
C PRO A 24 -3.98 13.24 -2.22
N GLU A 25 -5.01 13.73 -2.90
CA GLU A 25 -6.41 13.48 -2.60
C GLU A 25 -6.95 12.18 -3.22
N ASP A 26 -6.20 11.55 -4.13
CA ASP A 26 -6.58 10.26 -4.70
C ASP A 26 -6.55 9.16 -3.64
N ILE A 27 -7.44 8.17 -3.80
CA ILE A 27 -7.52 7.02 -2.90
C ILE A 27 -6.30 6.12 -3.10
N ALA A 28 -5.53 5.93 -2.03
CA ALA A 28 -4.39 5.03 -1.99
C ALA A 28 -4.79 3.58 -1.68
N TYR A 29 -5.73 3.36 -0.75
CA TYR A 29 -6.25 2.03 -0.43
C TYR A 29 -7.64 2.07 0.20
N VAL A 30 -8.30 0.91 0.22
CA VAL A 30 -9.59 0.69 0.88
C VAL A 30 -9.48 -0.50 1.82
N ILE A 31 -9.86 -0.31 3.08
CA ILE A 31 -10.02 -1.40 4.06
C ILE A 31 -11.50 -1.60 4.35
N TYR A 32 -11.94 -2.85 4.32
CA TYR A 32 -13.30 -3.22 4.68
C TYR A 32 -13.39 -3.57 6.15
N THR A 33 -14.31 -2.90 6.85
CA THR A 33 -14.61 -3.19 8.25
C THR A 33 -15.98 -3.85 8.37
N SER A 34 -16.20 -4.66 9.41
CA SER A 34 -17.53 -5.18 9.70
C SER A 34 -18.51 -4.02 9.91
N GLY A 35 -19.62 -4.07 9.20
CA GLY A 35 -20.71 -3.11 9.38
C GLY A 35 -21.68 -3.62 10.44
N THR A 36 -22.24 -2.72 11.25
CA THR A 36 -23.31 -3.05 12.20
C THR A 36 -24.59 -3.57 11.53
N THR A 37 -24.74 -3.34 10.22
CA THR A 37 -25.86 -3.80 9.39
C THR A 37 -25.60 -5.15 8.71
N GLY A 38 -24.47 -5.81 9.00
CA GLY A 38 -24.06 -7.06 8.35
C GLY A 38 -23.39 -6.90 6.98
N VAL A 39 -23.43 -5.70 6.39
CA VAL A 39 -22.74 -5.38 5.13
C VAL A 39 -21.42 -4.66 5.45
N PRO A 40 -20.26 -5.17 4.99
CA PRO A 40 -18.98 -4.52 5.20
C PRO A 40 -18.94 -3.09 4.63
N LYS A 41 -18.32 -2.17 5.37
CA LYS A 41 -18.12 -0.78 4.93
C LYS A 41 -16.69 -0.61 4.43
N GLY A 42 -16.53 -0.07 3.23
CA GLY A 42 -15.22 0.28 2.68
C GLY A 42 -14.77 1.65 3.17
N VAL A 43 -13.62 1.70 3.83
CA VAL A 43 -12.98 2.95 4.28
C VAL A 43 -11.88 3.30 3.28
N GLY A 44 -12.11 4.30 2.45
CA GLY A 44 -11.12 4.81 1.50
C GLY A 44 -10.17 5.79 2.18
N ILE A 45 -8.87 5.55 2.00
CA ILE A 45 -7.80 6.39 2.57
C ILE A 45 -7.01 7.03 1.44
N SER A 46 -6.80 8.35 1.53
CA SER A 46 -6.08 9.12 0.52
C SER A 46 -4.56 8.99 0.64
N HIS A 47 -3.82 9.26 -0.44
CA HIS A 47 -2.35 9.35 -0.42
C HIS A 47 -1.85 10.34 0.64
N ARG A 48 -2.53 11.48 0.82
CA ARG A 48 -2.22 12.49 1.84
C ARG A 48 -2.29 11.93 3.26
N ASN A 49 -3.27 11.07 3.57
CA ASN A 49 -3.35 10.46 4.90
C ASN A 49 -2.16 9.55 5.18
N VAL A 50 -1.74 8.78 4.17
CA VAL A 50 -0.60 7.86 4.28
C VAL A 50 0.71 8.62 4.49
N THR A 51 0.95 9.68 3.70
CA THR A 51 2.19 10.46 3.84
C THR A 51 2.25 11.21 5.17
N GLN A 52 1.11 11.68 5.70
CA GLN A 52 1.03 12.25 7.05
C GLN A 52 1.37 11.23 8.14
N LEU A 53 0.83 10.01 8.06
CA LEU A 53 1.15 8.91 8.99
C LEU A 53 2.66 8.62 8.98
N LEU A 54 3.23 8.39 7.80
CA LEU A 54 4.66 8.07 7.64
C LEU A 54 5.56 9.22 8.11
N GLY A 55 5.18 10.46 7.80
CA GLY A 55 5.91 11.65 8.26
C GLY A 55 5.97 11.74 9.78
N SER A 56 4.86 11.42 10.46
CA SER A 56 4.81 11.44 11.94
C SER A 56 5.67 10.34 12.58
N LEU A 57 5.79 9.18 11.92
CA LEU A 57 6.48 8.00 12.46
C LEU A 57 7.98 7.98 12.14
N ARG A 58 8.44 8.80 11.18
CA ARG A 58 9.86 8.89 10.80
C ARG A 58 10.75 9.43 11.93
N ALA A 59 10.17 10.14 12.91
CA ALA A 59 10.91 10.71 14.03
C ALA A 59 11.43 9.62 14.98
N GLY A 60 12.61 9.06 14.70
CA GLY A 60 13.33 8.17 15.63
C GLY A 60 13.68 6.78 15.09
N LEU A 61 13.37 6.47 13.82
CA LEU A 61 13.71 5.18 13.24
C LEU A 61 15.13 5.17 12.64
N PRO A 62 15.91 4.09 12.85
CA PRO A 62 17.23 3.95 12.24
C PRO A 62 17.13 3.90 10.71
N ALA A 63 18.10 4.51 10.03
CA ALA A 63 18.12 4.62 8.58
C ALA A 63 18.31 3.27 7.86
N ALA A 64 18.81 2.24 8.56
CA ALA A 64 19.06 0.92 8.03
C ALA A 64 18.44 -0.16 8.92
N GLY A 65 17.89 -1.20 8.32
CA GLY A 65 17.30 -2.32 9.06
C GLY A 65 16.42 -3.21 8.20
N VAL A 66 15.76 -4.16 8.86
CA VAL A 66 14.75 -5.03 8.26
C VAL A 66 13.43 -4.75 8.94
N TRP A 67 12.39 -4.56 8.13
CA TRP A 67 11.03 -4.33 8.61
C TRP A 67 10.17 -5.56 8.45
N ALA A 68 9.44 -5.90 9.50
CA ALA A 68 8.54 -7.02 9.50
C ALA A 68 7.16 -6.61 8.96
N LEU A 69 6.66 -7.37 7.98
CA LEU A 69 5.24 -7.38 7.62
C LEU A 69 4.60 -8.58 8.32
N CYS A 70 3.92 -8.31 9.42
CA CYS A 70 3.35 -9.32 10.31
C CYS A 70 1.83 -9.32 10.28
N HIS A 71 1.24 -8.14 10.10
CA HIS A 71 -0.19 -7.98 10.23
C HIS A 71 -0.90 -8.33 8.93
N SER A 72 -2.15 -8.78 9.07
CA SER A 72 -3.01 -9.01 7.90
C SER A 72 -3.17 -7.71 7.13
N LEU A 73 -3.12 -7.82 5.80
CA LEU A 73 -3.39 -6.72 4.86
C LEU A 73 -4.82 -6.14 4.97
N ALA A 74 -5.69 -6.82 5.72
CA ALA A 74 -7.03 -6.34 6.04
C ALA A 74 -7.06 -5.32 7.19
N PHE A 75 -5.94 -5.06 7.89
CA PHE A 75 -5.87 -4.08 8.98
C PHE A 75 -4.92 -2.93 8.63
N ASP A 76 -5.23 -1.74 9.14
CA ASP A 76 -4.54 -0.48 8.83
C ASP A 76 -3.09 -0.44 9.34
N VAL A 77 -2.77 -1.16 10.42
CA VAL A 77 -1.38 -1.32 10.89
C VAL A 77 -0.44 -1.86 9.80
N SER A 78 -0.95 -2.70 8.89
CA SER A 78 -0.14 -3.23 7.77
C SER A 78 0.32 -2.14 6.81
N VAL A 79 -0.36 -0.99 6.76
CA VAL A 79 -0.01 0.14 5.88
C VAL A 79 1.29 0.76 6.30
N TRP A 80 1.47 0.99 7.60
CA TRP A 80 2.75 1.43 8.13
C TRP A 80 3.82 0.38 7.83
N GLU A 81 3.51 -0.89 8.14
CA GLU A 81 4.43 -1.99 7.86
C GLU A 81 4.86 -2.01 6.41
N ILE A 82 3.96 -1.72 5.43
CA ILE A 82 4.11 -1.66 3.94
C ILE A 82 4.85 -0.41 3.40
N PHE A 83 4.65 0.77 3.96
CA PHE A 83 5.24 1.99 3.36
C PHE A 83 6.41 2.56 4.16
N GLY A 84 6.59 2.14 5.41
CA GLY A 84 7.68 2.60 6.24
C GLY A 84 9.09 2.28 5.73
N PRO A 85 9.34 1.09 5.15
CA PRO A 85 10.65 0.78 4.56
C PRO A 85 10.96 1.62 3.33
N CYS A 86 9.98 2.11 2.57
CA CYS A 86 10.23 3.05 1.47
C CYS A 86 10.73 4.41 1.97
N CYS A 87 10.47 4.74 3.23
CA CYS A 87 10.95 5.96 3.87
C CYS A 87 12.37 5.79 4.43
N ALA A 88 12.80 4.58 4.81
CA ALA A 88 14.14 4.27 5.30
C ALA A 88 14.97 3.54 4.22
N VAL A 89 16.29 3.34 4.40
CA VAL A 89 17.04 2.40 3.57
C VAL A 89 16.93 1.02 4.24
N ALA A 90 15.71 0.49 4.27
CA ALA A 90 15.38 -0.75 4.98
C ALA A 90 14.87 -1.83 4.03
N GLY A 91 15.26 -3.09 4.31
CA GLY A 91 14.76 -4.26 3.61
C GLY A 91 13.45 -4.78 4.21
N TRP A 92 12.76 -5.63 3.46
CA TRP A 92 11.54 -6.31 3.88
C TRP A 92 11.80 -7.69 4.45
N TRP A 93 11.09 -8.04 5.51
CA TRP A 93 10.94 -9.41 5.96
C TRP A 93 9.46 -9.75 6.10
N TRP A 94 9.04 -10.79 5.38
CA TRP A 94 7.71 -11.35 5.53
C TRP A 94 7.69 -12.26 6.75
N CYS A 95 6.81 -11.96 7.71
CA CYS A 95 6.60 -12.84 8.85
C CYS A 95 5.64 -13.97 8.46
N PRO A 96 6.06 -15.25 8.51
CA PRO A 96 5.15 -16.35 8.24
C PRO A 96 4.01 -16.35 9.26
N ARG A 97 2.76 -16.29 8.79
CA ARG A 97 1.60 -16.60 9.64
C ARG A 97 1.58 -18.11 9.89
N ARG A 98 1.43 -18.52 11.15
CA ARG A 98 1.19 -19.93 11.49
C ARG A 98 -0.15 -20.40 10.92
#